data_AF-A0A2Z5ENF1-F1
#
_entry.id   AF-A0A2Z5ENF1-F1
#
_cell.length_a   1.000
_cell.length_b   1.000
_cell.length_c   1.000
_cell.angle_alpha   90.00
_cell.angle_beta   90.00
_cell.angle_gamma   90.00
#
_symmetry.space_group_name_H-M   'P 1'
#
loop_
_entity.id
_entity.type
_entity.pdbx_description
1 polymer ?
#
loop_
_entity_poly.entity_id
_entity_poly.type
_entity_poly.pdbx_seq_one_letter_code
_entity_poly.pdbx_strand_id
1 'polypeptide(L)'
;DASDALVRQLAAVTGRDVPEVLRRWRSRLTDGLLDSSGALAGRRVALALEPDLLAGVAALLTEAGAIVVTAITPTGANHLDQLACEEVVVGDFEDTEARAREAGAELLVASSH
;
A
#
# COMPACT_ATOMS: atom_id res chain seq x y z
N ASP A 1 8.01 2.35 5.74
CA ASP A 1 9.41 2.44 5.24
C ASP A 1 9.70 3.41 4.09
N ALA A 2 8.89 3.44 3.03
CA ALA A 2 9.18 4.25 1.82
C ALA A 2 9.41 5.75 2.12
N SER A 3 8.57 6.35 2.98
CA SER A 3 8.72 7.76 3.38
C SER A 3 10.02 8.02 4.15
N ASP A 4 10.44 7.09 5.02
CA ASP A 4 11.71 7.20 5.75
C ASP A 4 12.90 7.14 4.79
N ALA A 5 12.85 6.30 3.76
CA ALA A 5 13.88 6.23 2.73
C ALA A 5 13.96 7.54 1.92
N LEU A 6 12.82 8.07 1.49
CA LEU A 6 12.76 9.36 0.77
C LEU A 6 13.34 10.50 1.61
N VAL A 7 12.92 10.63 2.87
CA VAL A 7 13.41 11.68 3.78
C VAL A 7 14.91 11.55 4.02
N ARG A 8 15.42 10.32 4.19
CA ARG A 8 16.87 10.05 4.32
C ARG A 8 17.64 10.50 3.06
N GLN A 9 17.13 10.20 1.87
CA GLN A 9 17.77 10.61 0.62
C GLN A 9 17.78 12.13 0.45
N LEU A 10 16.65 12.80 0.76
CA LEU A 10 16.58 14.27 0.70
C LEU A 10 17.54 14.94 1.69
N ALA A 11 17.66 14.41 2.91
CA ALA A 11 18.62 14.89 3.89
C ALA A 11 20.06 14.74 3.39
N ALA A 12 20.40 13.58 2.82
CA ALA A 12 21.72 13.32 2.26
C ALA A 12 22.07 14.26 1.09
N VAL A 13 21.15 14.45 0.15
CA VAL A 13 21.35 15.33 -1.02
C VAL A 13 21.48 16.80 -0.62
N THR A 14 20.72 17.25 0.38
CA THR A 14 20.71 18.65 0.80
C THR A 14 21.73 19.00 1.88
N GLY A 15 22.31 18.00 2.56
CA GLY A 15 23.18 18.19 3.72
C GLY A 15 22.46 18.79 4.93
N ARG A 16 21.13 18.75 4.97
CA ARG A 16 20.31 19.33 6.04
C ARG A 16 19.82 18.24 6.99
N ASP A 17 19.76 18.59 8.27
CA ASP A 17 19.10 17.74 9.25
C ASP A 17 17.61 17.59 8.95
N VAL A 18 17.06 16.42 9.29
CA VAL A 18 15.63 16.16 9.17
C VAL A 18 14.86 17.07 10.13
N PRO A 19 13.87 17.86 9.64
CA PRO A 19 13.04 18.71 10.50
C PRO A 19 12.30 17.94 11.59
N GLU A 20 12.20 18.51 12.80
CA GLU A 20 11.50 17.88 13.93
C GLU A 20 10.02 17.55 13.60
N VAL A 21 9.36 18.39 12.81
CA VAL A 21 7.97 18.18 12.39
C VAL A 21 7.79 16.85 11.64
N LEU A 22 8.75 16.46 10.78
CA LEU A 22 8.69 15.19 10.06
C LEU A 22 8.90 13.99 10.99
N ARG A 23 9.79 14.12 11.99
CA ARG A 23 9.94 13.10 13.05
C ARG A 23 8.65 12.92 13.84
N ARG A 24 7.94 14.02 14.13
CA ARG A 24 6.65 13.99 14.81
C ARG A 24 5.56 13.33 13.97
N TRP A 25 5.48 13.64 12.67
CA TRP A 25 4.54 12.97 11.76
C TRP A 25 4.81 11.48 11.62
N ARG A 26 6.08 11.08 11.51
CA ARG A 26 6.48 9.66 11.52
C ARG A 26 5.98 8.96 12.79
N SER A 27 6.20 9.57 13.96
CA SER A 27 5.73 9.00 15.24
C SER A 27 4.21 8.82 15.26
N ARG A 28 3.46 9.80 14.75
CA ARG A 28 1.98 9.73 14.65
C ARG A 28 1.51 8.65 13.67
N LEU A 29 2.22 8.46 12.57
CA LEU A 29 1.91 7.39 11.63
C LEU A 29 2.08 6.02 12.30
N THR A 30 3.20 5.80 13.00
CA THR A 30 3.44 4.53 13.71
C THR A 30 2.39 4.27 14.79
N ASP A 31 1.99 5.32 15.53
CA ASP A 31 0.90 5.24 16.52
C ASP A 31 -0.43 4.86 15.85
N GLY A 32 -0.78 5.52 14.74
CA GLY A 32 -1.98 5.19 13.96
C GLY A 32 -1.98 3.77 13.36
N LEU A 33 -0.81 3.24 12.96
CA LEU A 33 -0.67 1.85 12.53
C LEU A 33 -0.93 0.88 13.69
N LEU A 34 -0.42 1.18 14.89
CA LEU A 34 -0.70 0.38 16.09
C LEU A 34 -2.18 0.42 16.47
N ASP A 35 -2.80 1.60 16.47
CA ASP A 35 -4.22 1.78 16.81
C ASP A 35 -5.15 1.07 15.82
N SER A 36 -4.81 1.08 14.53
CA SER A 36 -5.61 0.44 13.48
C SER A 36 -5.38 -1.07 13.34
N SER A 37 -4.29 -1.60 13.92
CA SER A 37 -3.92 -3.01 13.80
C SER A 37 -5.04 -3.95 14.25
N GLY A 38 -5.81 -3.61 15.30
CA GLY A 38 -6.93 -4.45 15.76
C GLY A 38 -8.03 -4.63 14.71
N ALA A 39 -8.24 -3.65 13.84
CA ALA A 39 -9.24 -3.72 12.77
C ALA A 39 -8.67 -4.34 11.49
N LEU A 40 -7.41 -4.05 11.17
CA LEU A 40 -6.78 -4.37 9.88
C LEU A 40 -5.92 -5.64 9.89
N ALA A 41 -5.39 -6.07 11.03
CA ALA A 41 -4.51 -7.23 11.10
C ALA A 41 -5.23 -8.50 10.59
N GLY A 42 -4.59 -9.16 9.62
CA GLY A 42 -5.10 -10.37 8.97
C GLY A 42 -6.25 -10.15 7.98
N ARG A 43 -6.74 -8.91 7.81
CA ARG A 43 -7.83 -8.63 6.86
C ARG A 43 -7.38 -8.85 5.44
N ARG A 44 -8.21 -9.55 4.68
CA ARG A 44 -7.98 -9.84 3.27
C ARG A 44 -8.45 -8.66 2.42
N VAL A 45 -7.55 -7.99 1.72
CA VAL A 45 -7.86 -6.78 0.94
C VAL A 45 -7.58 -7.01 -0.54
N ALA A 46 -8.53 -6.65 -1.38
CA ALA A 46 -8.36 -6.51 -2.82
C ALA A 46 -8.08 -5.04 -3.17
N LEU A 47 -7.14 -4.81 -4.08
CA LEU A 47 -6.78 -3.47 -4.57
C LEU A 47 -7.04 -3.38 -6.07
N ALA A 48 -7.65 -2.30 -6.54
CA ALA A 48 -7.80 -2.01 -7.97
C ALA A 48 -7.42 -0.55 -8.24
N LEU A 49 -6.13 -0.31 -8.53
CA LEU A 49 -5.51 1.02 -8.52
C LEU A 49 -4.45 1.17 -9.62
N GLU A 50 -4.10 2.41 -9.94
CA GLU A 50 -2.94 2.74 -10.79
C GLU A 50 -1.63 2.21 -10.18
N PRO A 51 -0.60 1.86 -10.98
CA PRO A 51 0.56 1.10 -10.52
C PRO A 51 1.27 1.66 -9.29
N ASP A 52 1.67 2.93 -9.33
CA ASP A 52 2.42 3.55 -8.22
C ASP A 52 1.56 3.67 -6.95
N LEU A 53 0.26 3.94 -7.11
CA LEU A 53 -0.68 4.04 -5.99
C LEU A 53 -0.97 2.66 -5.40
N LEU A 54 -1.11 1.64 -6.24
CA LEU A 54 -1.25 0.23 -5.84
C LEU A 54 -0.09 -0.18 -4.94
N ALA A 55 1.15 0.09 -5.37
CA ALA A 55 2.35 -0.24 -4.60
C ALA A 55 2.38 0.47 -3.24
N GLY A 56 2.08 1.77 -3.21
CA GLY A 56 2.07 2.55 -1.97
C GLY A 56 0.98 2.11 -0.99
N VAL A 57 -0.24 1.88 -1.48
CA VAL A 57 -1.38 1.44 -0.64
C VAL A 57 -1.18 0.02 -0.14
N ALA A 58 -0.70 -0.88 -0.99
CA ALA A 58 -0.37 -2.25 -0.59
C ALA A 58 0.69 -2.28 0.52
N ALA A 59 1.76 -1.49 0.37
CA ALA A 59 2.80 -1.39 1.39
C ALA A 59 2.25 -0.86 2.72
N LEU A 60 1.43 0.21 2.69
CA LEU A 60 0.82 0.77 3.90
C LEU A 60 -0.11 -0.22 4.60
N LEU A 61 -0.97 -0.91 3.85
CA LEU A 61 -1.89 -1.91 4.41
C LEU A 61 -1.15 -3.12 4.97
N THR A 62 -0.07 -3.54 4.30
CA THR A 62 0.81 -4.62 4.79
C THR A 62 1.53 -4.19 6.07
N GLU A 63 2.02 -2.95 6.16
CA GLU A 63 2.59 -2.39 7.41
C GLU A 63 1.55 -2.34 8.55
N ALA A 64 0.27 -2.17 8.23
CA ALA A 64 -0.84 -2.24 9.19
C ALA A 64 -1.28 -3.69 9.52
N GLY A 65 -0.67 -4.70 8.89
CA GLY A 65 -0.94 -6.13 9.12
C GLY A 65 -2.03 -6.75 8.25
N ALA A 66 -2.58 -6.02 7.27
CA ALA A 66 -3.51 -6.58 6.30
C ALA A 66 -2.80 -7.47 5.27
N ILE A 67 -3.55 -8.32 4.59
CA ILE A 67 -3.08 -9.26 3.57
C ILE A 67 -3.67 -8.84 2.23
N VAL A 68 -2.82 -8.43 1.29
CA VAL A 68 -3.25 -8.10 -0.08
C VAL A 68 -3.44 -9.39 -0.87
N VAL A 69 -4.69 -9.78 -1.09
CA VAL A 69 -5.04 -11.08 -1.71
C VAL A 69 -5.15 -11.02 -3.22
N THR A 70 -5.40 -9.83 -3.78
CA THR A 70 -5.35 -9.59 -5.22
C THR A 70 -5.11 -8.12 -5.47
N ALA A 71 -4.32 -7.82 -6.50
CA ALA A 71 -3.98 -6.46 -6.88
C ALA A 71 -4.16 -6.27 -8.39
N ILE A 72 -5.14 -5.47 -8.79
CA ILE A 72 -5.49 -5.18 -10.18
C ILE A 72 -4.98 -3.80 -10.55
N THR A 73 -4.38 -3.68 -11.74
CA THR A 73 -3.85 -2.42 -12.26
C THR A 73 -4.02 -2.33 -13.78
N PRO A 74 -4.27 -1.14 -14.35
CA PRO A 74 -4.51 -1.01 -15.80
C PRO A 74 -3.24 -1.19 -16.64
N THR A 75 -2.05 -1.00 -16.06
CA THR A 75 -0.78 -1.12 -16.79
C THR A 75 0.28 -1.83 -15.96
N GLY A 76 1.15 -2.61 -16.61
CA GLY A 76 2.27 -3.26 -15.93
C GLY A 76 3.36 -2.27 -15.55
N ALA A 77 4.00 -2.49 -14.41
CA ALA A 77 5.18 -1.72 -14.00
C ALA A 77 6.16 -2.61 -13.23
N ASN A 78 7.46 -2.51 -13.55
CA ASN A 78 8.51 -3.37 -13.00
C ASN A 78 8.60 -3.33 -11.46
N HIS A 79 8.17 -2.24 -10.82
CA HIS A 79 8.21 -2.13 -9.36
C HIS A 79 7.12 -2.99 -8.67
N LEU A 80 6.10 -3.44 -9.41
CA LEU A 80 5.05 -4.31 -8.91
C LEU A 80 5.51 -5.77 -8.74
N ASP A 81 6.63 -6.17 -9.37
CA ASP A 81 7.21 -7.51 -9.20
C ASP A 81 7.65 -7.79 -7.75
N GLN A 82 7.80 -6.75 -6.93
CA GLN A 82 8.20 -6.83 -5.53
C GLN A 82 7.01 -6.69 -4.56
N LEU A 83 5.79 -6.56 -5.09
CA LEU A 83 4.60 -6.41 -4.27
C LEU A 83 4.39 -7.67 -3.42
N ALA A 84 4.15 -7.50 -2.12
CA ALA A 84 3.77 -8.59 -1.22
C ALA A 84 2.31 -8.99 -1.45
N CYS A 85 2.02 -9.55 -2.62
CA CYS A 85 0.70 -10.00 -3.04
C CYS A 85 0.83 -11.34 -3.79
N GLU A 86 -0.16 -12.21 -3.63
CA GLU A 86 -0.18 -13.51 -4.32
C GLU A 86 -0.30 -13.34 -5.85
N GLU A 87 -1.05 -12.34 -6.31
CA GLU A 87 -1.31 -12.10 -7.73
C GLU A 87 -1.44 -10.61 -8.03
N VAL A 88 -0.61 -10.11 -8.97
CA VAL A 88 -0.79 -8.81 -9.61
C VAL A 88 -1.35 -9.02 -11.01
N VAL A 89 -2.53 -8.47 -11.27
CA VAL A 89 -3.26 -8.61 -12.52
C VAL A 89 -3.17 -7.30 -13.29
N VAL A 90 -2.69 -7.36 -14.53
CA VAL A 90 -2.79 -6.24 -15.48
C VAL A 90 -4.09 -6.39 -16.25
N GLY A 91 -5.06 -5.51 -16.00
CA GLY A 91 -6.41 -5.60 -16.55
C GLY A 91 -7.28 -4.40 -16.19
N ASP A 92 -8.52 -4.43 -16.64
CA ASP A 92 -9.51 -3.38 -16.35
C ASP A 92 -10.34 -3.70 -15.10
N PHE A 93 -11.35 -2.87 -14.85
CA PHE A 93 -12.20 -2.96 -13.68
C PHE A 93 -13.30 -4.04 -13.80
N GLU A 94 -13.58 -4.57 -14.99
CA GLU A 94 -14.75 -5.42 -15.23
C GLU A 94 -14.73 -6.69 -14.36
N ASP A 95 -13.55 -7.29 -14.20
CA ASP A 95 -13.37 -8.53 -13.44
C ASP A 95 -12.98 -8.30 -11.96
N THR A 96 -12.84 -7.04 -11.51
CA THR A 96 -12.32 -6.71 -10.17
C THR A 96 -13.16 -7.36 -9.07
N GLU A 97 -14.49 -7.28 -9.18
CA GLU A 97 -15.40 -7.83 -8.17
C GLU A 97 -15.33 -9.36 -8.11
N ALA A 98 -15.28 -10.03 -9.27
CA ALA A 98 -15.18 -11.49 -9.36
C ALA A 98 -13.86 -11.96 -8.75
N ARG A 99 -12.73 -11.35 -9.13
CA ARG A 99 -11.40 -11.67 -8.59
C ARG A 99 -11.29 -11.40 -7.10
N ALA A 100 -11.80 -10.27 -6.62
CA ALA A 100 -11.84 -9.96 -5.20
C ALA A 100 -12.64 -11.02 -4.41
N ARG A 101 -13.78 -11.46 -4.95
CA ARG A 101 -14.61 -12.51 -4.32
C ARG A 101 -13.92 -13.87 -4.33
N GLU A 102 -13.34 -14.27 -5.46
CA GLU A 102 -12.61 -15.54 -5.61
C GLU A 102 -11.39 -15.60 -4.68
N ALA A 103 -10.67 -14.48 -4.54
CA ALA A 103 -9.58 -14.32 -3.58
C ALA A 103 -10.07 -14.15 -2.13
N GLY A 104 -11.38 -14.15 -1.87
CA GLY A 104 -11.95 -14.04 -0.53
C GLY A 104 -11.61 -12.72 0.17
N ALA A 105 -11.65 -11.60 -0.56
CA ALA A 105 -11.44 -10.27 0.00
C ALA A 105 -12.61 -9.83 0.90
N GLU A 106 -12.28 -9.19 2.01
CA GLU A 106 -13.21 -8.60 2.97
C GLU A 106 -13.35 -7.07 2.76
N LEU A 107 -12.39 -6.47 2.06
CA LEU A 107 -12.33 -5.06 1.73
C LEU A 107 -11.84 -4.90 0.28
N LEU A 108 -12.48 -4.00 -0.46
CA LEU A 108 -12.02 -3.55 -1.76
C LEU A 108 -11.59 -2.08 -1.66
N VAL A 109 -10.36 -1.78 -2.08
CA VAL A 109 -9.88 -0.41 -2.26
C VAL A 109 -9.70 -0.16 -3.74
N ALA A 110 -10.52 0.73 -4.28
CA ALA A 110 -10.63 0.94 -5.72
C ALA A 110 -10.94 2.40 -6.04
N SER A 111 -10.82 2.76 -7.32
CA SER A 111 -11.36 4.02 -7.83
C SER A 111 -12.90 3.99 -7.83
N SER A 112 -13.55 5.12 -8.12
CA SER A 112 -15.02 5.23 -8.13
C SER A 112 -15.72 4.59 -9.33
N HIS A 113 -14.97 3.98 -10.26
CA HIS A 113 -15.53 3.32 -11.44
C HIS A 113 -16.35 2.09 -11.07
#